data_AF-A0A382P2X0-F1
#
_entry.id   AF-A0A382P2X0-F1
#
_cell.length_a   1.000
_cell.length_b   1.000
_cell.length_c   1.000
_cell.angle_alpha   90.00
_cell.angle_beta   90.00
_cell.angle_gamma   90.00
#
_symmetry.space_group_name_H-M   'P 1'
#
loop_
_entity.id
_entity.type
_entity.pdbx_description
1 polymer ?
#
loop_
_entity_poly.entity_id
_entity_poly.type
_entity_poly.pdbx_seq_one_letter_code
_entity_poly.pdbx_strand_id
1 'polypeptide(L)'
;MNIISKIDLKVLSSIALVYILLSCNASNSIDVRSEASLPKSNKTPDLVAKINSDGNTITVYRSDSERPLLTQNAGLNFRTYIHPII
;
A
#
# COMPACT_ATOMS: atom_id res chain seq x y z
N MET A 1 -31.04 -28.84 -28.43
CA MET A 1 -31.75 -27.55 -28.46
C MET A 1 -30.99 -26.60 -27.55
N ASN A 2 -30.26 -25.63 -28.14
CA ASN A 2 -29.29 -24.81 -27.40
C ASN A 2 -30.02 -23.78 -26.52
N ILE A 3 -29.94 -23.94 -25.20
CA ILE A 3 -30.60 -23.08 -24.19
C ILE A 3 -30.17 -21.60 -24.31
N ILE A 4 -29.00 -21.36 -24.92
CA ILE A 4 -28.37 -20.06 -25.08
C ILE A 4 -29.15 -19.14 -26.05
N SER A 5 -29.94 -19.69 -26.99
CA SER A 5 -30.56 -18.87 -28.06
C SER A 5 -31.84 -18.13 -27.66
N LYS A 6 -32.25 -18.18 -26.39
CA LYS A 6 -33.51 -17.55 -25.89
C LYS A 6 -33.29 -16.49 -24.82
N ILE A 7 -32.05 -16.20 -24.45
CA ILE A 7 -31.77 -15.19 -23.42
C ILE A 7 -31.85 -13.81 -24.06
N ASP A 8 -32.83 -13.02 -23.63
CA ASP A 8 -33.01 -11.64 -24.06
C ASP A 8 -31.77 -10.82 -23.67
N LEU A 9 -31.27 -10.01 -24.60
CA LEU A 9 -30.11 -9.13 -24.43
C LEU A 9 -30.26 -8.22 -23.19
N LYS A 10 -31.50 -7.84 -22.84
CA LYS A 10 -31.80 -7.06 -21.62
C LYS A 10 -31.53 -7.84 -20.34
N VAL A 11 -31.83 -9.14 -20.34
CA VAL A 11 -31.58 -10.02 -19.19
C VAL A 11 -30.07 -10.22 -19.02
N LEU A 12 -29.35 -10.42 -20.12
CA LEU A 12 -27.89 -10.56 -20.08
C LEU A 12 -27.21 -9.27 -19.57
N SER A 13 -27.69 -8.10 -20.02
CA SER A 13 -27.19 -6.80 -19.57
C SER A 13 -27.44 -6.55 -18.08
N SER A 14 -28.63 -6.91 -17.57
CA SER A 14 -28.95 -6.79 -16.15
C SER A 14 -28.06 -7.67 -15.27
N ILE A 15 -27.83 -8.93 -15.68
CA ILE A 15 -26.93 -9.85 -14.97
C ILE A 15 -25.50 -9.29 -14.93
N ALA A 16 -24.98 -8.80 -16.06
CA ALA A 16 -23.65 -8.21 -16.12
C ALA A 16 -23.50 -6.99 -15.20
N LEU A 17 -24.53 -6.12 -15.13
CA LEU A 17 -24.53 -4.96 -14.25
C LEU A 17 -24.44 -5.34 -12.76
N VAL A 18 -25.18 -6.37 -12.36
CA VAL A 18 -25.14 -6.89 -10.98
C VAL A 18 -23.74 -7.41 -10.62
N TYR A 19 -23.09 -8.15 -11.53
CA TYR A 19 -21.73 -8.64 -11.29
C TYR A 19 -20.70 -7.51 -11.13
N ILE A 20 -20.81 -6.44 -11.93
CA ILE A 20 -19.92 -5.28 -11.82
C ILE A 20 -20.10 -4.59 -10.47
N LEU A 21 -21.35 -4.34 -10.04
CA LEU A 21 -21.63 -3.69 -8.76
C LEU A 21 -21.20 -4.53 -7.54
N LEU A 22 -21.31 -5.87 -7.61
CA LEU A 22 -20.82 -6.75 -6.54
C LEU A 22 -19.29 -6.75 -6.43
N SER A 23 -18.57 -6.59 -7.55
CA SER A 23 -17.10 -6.62 -7.56
C SER A 23 -16.43 -5.39 -6.94
N CYS A 24 -17.18 -4.30 -6.71
CA CYS A 24 -16.63 -3.07 -6.12
C CYS A 24 -16.52 -3.09 -4.58
N ASN A 25 -16.95 -4.15 -3.89
CA ASN A 25 -16.92 -4.24 -2.42
C ASN A 25 -15.68 -4.96 -1.84
N ALA A 26 -14.66 -5.23 -2.66
CA ALA A 26 -13.38 -5.74 -2.16
C ALA A 26 -12.64 -4.61 -1.42
N SER A 27 -13.05 -4.33 -0.18
CA SER A 27 -12.23 -3.58 0.77
C SER A 27 -10.97 -4.40 1.01
N ASN A 28 -9.89 -4.02 0.33
CA ASN A 28 -8.55 -4.50 0.65
C ASN A 28 -8.16 -3.88 2.00
N SER A 29 -8.69 -4.43 3.10
CA SER A 29 -8.17 -4.12 4.43
C SER A 29 -6.85 -4.85 4.57
N ILE A 30 -5.76 -4.15 4.24
CA ILE A 30 -4.44 -4.59 4.65
C ILE A 30 -4.44 -4.47 6.17
N ASP A 31 -4.40 -5.61 6.86
CA ASP A 31 -4.13 -5.66 8.31
C ASP A 31 -2.69 -5.16 8.51
N VAL A 32 -2.54 -3.84 8.64
CA VAL A 32 -1.28 -3.23 9.00
C VAL A 32 -1.09 -3.52 10.48
N ARG A 33 -0.42 -4.64 10.78
CA ARG A 33 0.19 -4.86 12.09
C ARG A 33 1.25 -3.80 12.29
N SER A 34 0.81 -2.67 12.83
CA SER A 34 1.64 -1.57 13.27
C SER A 34 2.37 -1.98 14.54
N GLU A 35 3.36 -2.87 14.45
CA GLU A 35 4.40 -3.07 15.47
C GLU A 35 5.34 -4.21 15.06
N ALA A 36 6.25 -3.93 14.12
CA ALA A 36 7.56 -4.58 14.15
C ALA A 36 8.44 -3.74 15.08
N SER A 37 8.24 -3.87 16.39
CA SER A 37 9.17 -3.27 17.35
C SER A 37 10.48 -4.06 17.28
N LEU A 38 11.51 -3.43 16.74
CA LEU A 38 12.87 -3.98 16.78
C LEU A 38 13.29 -4.09 18.26
N PRO A 39 13.86 -5.23 18.69
CA PRO A 39 14.37 -5.36 20.05
C PRO A 39 15.38 -4.24 20.31
N LYS A 40 15.27 -3.57 21.48
CA LYS A 40 16.20 -2.52 21.90
C LYS A 40 17.62 -3.10 21.92
N SER A 41 18.39 -2.78 20.88
CA SER A 41 19.82 -3.01 20.86
C SER A 41 20.48 -1.99 21.79
N ASN A 42 21.33 -2.45 22.71
CA ASN A 42 22.18 -1.59 23.54
C ASN A 42 23.28 -0.89 22.71
N LYS A 43 23.37 -1.18 21.42
CA LYS A 43 24.22 -0.47 20.46
C LYS A 43 23.38 0.59 19.76
N THR A 44 23.90 1.82 19.71
CA THR A 44 23.33 2.89 18.87
C THR A 44 23.19 2.33 17.45
N PRO A 45 21.98 2.34 16.85
CA PRO A 45 21.81 1.79 15.52
C PRO A 45 22.62 2.62 14.52
N ASP A 46 23.29 1.95 13.58
CA ASP A 46 24.11 2.60 12.55
C ASP A 46 23.25 3.50 11.64
N LEU A 47 21.94 3.24 11.58
CA LEU A 47 20.96 4.00 10.83
C LEU A 47 19.85 4.53 11.74
N VAL A 48 19.50 5.80 11.56
CA VAL A 48 18.43 6.48 12.30
C VAL A 48 17.40 7.01 11.30
N ALA A 49 16.14 6.61 11.44
CA ALA A 49 15.03 7.17 10.69
C ALA A 49 14.37 8.30 11.49
N LYS A 50 14.07 9.43 10.83
CA LYS A 50 13.35 10.57 11.41
C LYS A 50 12.18 10.93 10.52
N ILE A 51 11.07 11.30 11.14
CA ILE A 51 9.94 11.94 10.46
C ILE A 51 10.22 13.45 10.49
N ASN A 52 10.21 14.10 9.33
CA ASN A 52 10.44 15.54 9.23
C ASN A 52 9.23 16.33 9.75
N SER A 53 9.42 17.64 9.95
CA SER A 53 8.40 18.55 10.49
C SER A 53 7.13 18.63 9.67
N ASP A 54 7.18 18.25 8.39
CA ASP A 54 6.03 18.19 7.50
C ASP A 54 5.11 16.98 7.78
N GLY A 55 5.54 16.05 8.65
CA GLY A 55 4.81 14.82 9.00
C GLY A 55 4.67 13.81 7.85
N ASN A 56 5.16 14.15 6.66
CA ASN A 56 4.94 13.40 5.43
C ASN A 56 6.24 12.92 4.81
N THR A 57 7.39 13.24 5.41
CA THR A 57 8.68 12.82 4.89
C THR A 57 9.43 12.01 5.93
N ILE A 58 9.88 10.82 5.55
CA ILE A 58 10.79 9.99 6.34
C ILE A 58 12.19 10.15 5.75
N THR A 59 13.15 10.48 6.59
CA THR A 59 14.55 10.59 6.21
C THR A 59 15.41 9.64 7.04
N VAL A 60 16.26 8.86 6.37
CA VAL A 60 17.20 7.93 6.98
C VAL A 60 18.59 8.55 6.97
N TYR A 61 19.25 8.53 8.12
CA TYR A 61 20.60 9.03 8.34
C TYR A 61 21.49 7.90 8.81
N ARG A 62 22.79 8.08 8.61
CA ARG A 62 23.79 7.34 9.38
C ARG A 62 23.93 8.03 10.75
N SER A 63 24.12 7.27 11.83
CA SER A 63 24.12 7.83 13.19
C SER A 63 25.21 8.89 13.45
N ASP A 64 26.28 8.86 12.66
CA ASP A 64 27.42 9.77 12.69
C ASP A 64 27.37 10.88 11.62
N SER A 65 26.25 11.01 10.89
CA SER A 65 26.14 11.89 9.72
C SER A 65 24.89 12.77 9.77
N GLU A 66 25.10 14.07 9.57
CA GLU A 66 24.00 15.02 9.34
C GLU A 66 23.43 14.96 7.93
N ARG A 67 24.14 14.30 7.00
CA ARG A 67 23.67 14.14 5.62
C ARG A 67 22.72 12.94 5.52
N PRO A 68 21.56 13.11 4.86
CA PRO A 68 20.61 12.03 4.67
C PRO A 68 21.14 11.00 3.66
N LEU A 69 20.88 9.72 3.92
CA LEU A 69 21.13 8.61 3.00
C LEU A 69 19.94 8.37 2.07
N LEU A 70 18.73 8.53 2.60
CA LEU A 70 17.49 8.35 1.87
C LEU A 70 16.45 9.32 2.40
N THR A 71 15.73 9.98 1.50
CA THR A 71 14.55 10.79 1.83
C THR A 71 13.40 10.27 1.00
N GLN A 72 12.29 9.93 1.66
CA GLN A 72 11.10 9.42 1.01
C GLN A 72 9.86 10.16 1.51
N ASN A 73 9.00 10.52 0.56
CA ASN A 73 7.67 10.99 0.86
C ASN A 73 6.81 9.80 1.30
N ALA A 74 6.34 9.86 2.54
CA ALA A 74 5.46 8.93 3.21
C ALA A 74 4.07 9.52 3.50
N GLY A 75 3.70 10.63 2.83
CA GLY A 75 2.37 11.21 2.91
C GLY A 75 1.30 10.25 2.40
N LEU A 76 0.07 10.39 2.90
CA LEU A 76 -1.05 9.46 2.67
C LEU A 76 -1.34 9.15 1.17
N ASN A 77 -1.02 10.10 0.28
CA ASN A 77 -1.24 9.99 -1.16
C ASN A 77 0.01 9.56 -1.95
N PHE A 78 1.14 9.37 -1.28
CA PHE A 78 2.37 8.90 -1.90
C PHE A 78 2.46 7.38 -1.77
N ARG A 79 2.26 6.68 -2.88
CA ARG A 79 2.54 5.25 -2.94
C ARG A 79 4.06 5.07 -2.94
N THR A 80 4.62 4.56 -1.86
CA THR A 80 6.01 4.14 -1.79
C THR A 80 6.26 3.13 -2.92
N TYR A 81 6.93 3.55 -3.99
CA TYR A 81 7.45 2.65 -5.01
C TYR A 81 8.63 1.89 -4.40
N ILE A 82 8.34 0.79 -3.72
CA ILE A 82 9.35 -0.21 -3.39
C ILE A 82 9.61 -0.95 -4.69
N HIS A 83 10.73 -0.64 -5.35
CA HIS A 83 11.17 -1.44 -6.48
C HIS A 83 11.40 -2.87 -5.94
N PRO A 84 10.79 -3.92 -6.51
CA PRO A 84 11.13 -5.28 -6.11
C PRO A 84 12.64 -5.46 -6.28
N ILE A 85 13.28 -5.90 -5.21
CA ILE A 85 14.68 -6.33 -5.23
C ILE A 85 14.68 -7.63 -6.03
N ILE A 86 15.35 -7.62 -7.18
CA ILE A 86 15.55 -8.76 -8.08
C ILE A 86 16.71 -9.60 -7.54
#